data_AF-A0A1N6KQ99-F1
#
_entry.id   AF-A0A1N6KQ99-F1
#
_cell.length_a   1.000
_cell.length_b   1.000
_cell.length_c   1.000
_cell.angle_alpha   90.00
_cell.angle_beta   90.00
_cell.angle_gamma   90.00
#
_symmetry.space_group_name_H-M   'P 1'
#
loop_
_entity.id
_entity.type
_entity.pdbx_description
1 polymer ?
#
loop_
_entity_poly.entity_id
_entity_poly.type
_entity_poly.pdbx_seq_one_letter_code
_entity_poly.pdbx_strand_id
1 'polypeptide(L)'
;MPVLDREEYIEQAYFFHAFRERVLDGLPSQDVLSRISEELLSTTRLPLAVSYLATEIKTIGLMAPAMVRIGHYFTPFQTHVIAEAEHDTSRFPMDQALLILEREARYKADGPTLSGLFVYQFEAMSRNRLGYGKGLEAIAADPFFTEDWHDYILLLRARLGDVDFADLIFVRSAFYVTEQKRRNPGFEPKFPILFGEKEGKIARANRGRDPLYLFSALQRQLNYPEVPRPRRPDEAEARIALLEQRVALLENRLKSAESDIHNEIDLAQLRVKPEDTAGPPAGWGKHEPT
;
A
#
# COMPACT_ATOMS: atom_id res chain seq x y z
N MET A 1 -22.22 -1.99 -0.91
CA MET A 1 -21.69 -1.71 -2.25
C MET A 1 -21.88 -2.95 -3.11
N PRO A 2 -22.31 -2.86 -4.37
CA PRO A 2 -22.46 -4.04 -5.22
C PRO A 2 -21.09 -4.59 -5.64
N VAL A 3 -21.01 -5.90 -5.86
CA VAL A 3 -19.86 -6.52 -6.55
C VAL A 3 -19.93 -6.11 -8.03
N LEU A 4 -18.82 -5.66 -8.60
CA LEU A 4 -18.74 -5.31 -10.02
C LEU A 4 -18.79 -6.56 -10.93
N ASP A 5 -19.14 -6.34 -12.18
CA ASP A 5 -19.09 -7.39 -13.21
C ASP A 5 -17.65 -7.81 -13.50
N ARG A 6 -17.47 -9.04 -14.01
CA ARG A 6 -16.15 -9.60 -14.32
C ARG A 6 -15.34 -8.72 -15.28
N GLU A 7 -15.98 -8.13 -16.28
CA GLU A 7 -15.33 -7.26 -17.26
C GLU A 7 -14.70 -6.02 -16.59
N GLU A 8 -15.36 -5.45 -15.58
CA GLU A 8 -14.82 -4.32 -14.82
C GLU A 8 -13.51 -4.69 -14.12
N TYR A 9 -13.41 -5.90 -13.54
CA TYR A 9 -12.17 -6.34 -12.90
C TYR A 9 -11.04 -6.66 -13.90
N ILE A 10 -11.38 -7.15 -15.10
CA ILE A 10 -10.38 -7.33 -16.18
C ILE A 10 -9.79 -5.99 -16.57
N GLU A 11 -10.65 -5.00 -16.82
CA GLU A 11 -10.21 -3.66 -17.20
C GLU A 11 -9.47 -2.97 -16.05
N GLN A 12 -9.89 -3.17 -14.79
CA GLN A 12 -9.13 -2.69 -13.62
C GLN A 12 -7.71 -3.28 -13.59
N ALA A 13 -7.57 -4.59 -13.82
CA ALA A 13 -6.26 -5.23 -13.85
C ALA A 13 -5.38 -4.65 -14.97
N TYR A 14 -5.93 -4.43 -16.16
CA TYR A 14 -5.22 -3.75 -17.25
C TYR A 14 -4.85 -2.31 -16.88
N PHE A 15 -5.77 -1.54 -16.32
CA PHE A 15 -5.53 -0.18 -15.86
C PHE A 15 -4.37 -0.10 -14.87
N PHE A 16 -4.38 -0.91 -13.80
CA PHE A 16 -3.31 -0.90 -12.80
C PHE A 16 -1.96 -1.32 -13.40
N HIS A 17 -1.96 -2.30 -14.29
CA HIS A 17 -0.76 -2.70 -15.02
C HIS A 17 -0.21 -1.56 -15.88
N ALA A 18 -1.04 -1.01 -16.77
CA ALA A 18 -0.65 -0.01 -17.75
C ALA A 18 -0.31 1.34 -17.08
N PHE A 19 -0.91 1.63 -15.93
CA PHE A 19 -0.55 2.79 -15.11
C PHE A 19 0.82 2.58 -14.46
N ARG A 20 1.09 1.40 -13.90
CA ARG A 20 2.37 1.08 -13.26
C ARG A 20 3.53 1.21 -14.23
N GLU A 21 3.44 0.55 -15.40
CA GLU A 21 4.54 0.56 -16.38
C GLU A 21 4.89 1.99 -16.81
N ARG A 22 3.88 2.82 -17.08
CA ARG A 22 4.10 4.21 -17.50
C ARG A 22 4.63 5.12 -16.41
N VAL A 23 4.23 4.92 -15.14
CA VAL A 23 4.81 5.64 -14.01
C VAL A 23 6.27 5.23 -13.79
N LEU A 24 6.60 3.95 -13.98
CA LEU A 24 7.98 3.47 -13.95
C LEU A 24 8.83 4.06 -15.09
N ASP A 25 8.24 4.30 -16.26
CA ASP A 25 8.87 5.02 -17.38
C ASP A 25 9.05 6.54 -17.12
N GLY A 26 8.65 7.03 -15.94
CA GLY A 26 8.79 8.44 -15.55
C GLY A 26 7.73 9.36 -16.14
N LEU A 27 6.64 8.82 -16.69
CA LEU A 27 5.53 9.65 -17.18
C LEU A 27 4.71 10.24 -16.03
N PRO A 28 4.30 11.53 -16.10
CA PRO A 28 3.46 12.14 -15.07
C PRO A 28 2.11 11.43 -14.93
N SER A 29 1.70 11.13 -13.70
CA SER A 29 0.46 10.39 -13.43
C SER A 29 -0.78 11.03 -14.06
N GLN A 30 -0.85 12.37 -14.13
CA GLN A 30 -1.98 13.08 -14.74
C GLN A 30 -2.10 12.78 -16.24
N ASP A 31 -0.97 12.70 -16.94
CA ASP A 31 -0.92 12.41 -18.37
C ASP A 31 -1.22 10.93 -18.62
N VAL A 32 -0.69 10.05 -17.78
CA VAL A 32 -0.93 8.61 -17.87
C VAL A 32 -2.42 8.29 -17.71
N LEU A 33 -3.07 8.83 -16.67
CA LEU A 33 -4.50 8.60 -16.44
C LEU A 33 -5.34 9.12 -17.62
N SER A 34 -4.99 10.28 -18.18
CA SER A 34 -5.72 10.86 -19.33
C SER A 34 -5.62 10.00 -20.59
N ARG A 35 -4.47 9.36 -20.83
CA ARG A 35 -4.27 8.47 -21.99
C ARG A 35 -4.93 7.11 -21.78
N ILE A 36 -4.80 6.51 -20.60
CA ILE A 36 -5.37 5.18 -20.34
C ILE A 36 -6.88 5.18 -20.49
N SER A 37 -7.59 6.25 -20.11
CA SER A 37 -9.05 6.31 -20.30
C SER A 37 -9.50 6.10 -21.75
N GLU A 38 -8.65 6.42 -22.73
CA GLU A 38 -8.95 6.24 -24.16
C GLU A 38 -8.65 4.81 -24.66
N GLU A 39 -7.85 4.05 -23.92
CA GLU A 39 -7.43 2.67 -24.26
C GLU A 39 -8.36 1.61 -23.67
N LEU A 40 -9.12 1.97 -22.64
CA LEU A 40 -9.99 1.07 -21.90
C LEU A 40 -11.26 0.69 -22.65
N LEU A 41 -11.80 -0.49 -22.35
CA LEU A 41 -13.01 -0.98 -22.97
C LEU A 41 -14.21 -0.07 -22.65
N SER A 42 -14.79 0.52 -23.69
CA SER A 42 -15.88 1.51 -23.60
C SER A 42 -17.22 0.95 -23.09
N THR A 43 -17.39 -0.37 -23.04
CA THR A 43 -18.58 -1.01 -22.46
C THR A 43 -18.56 -1.06 -20.94
N THR A 44 -17.39 -0.85 -20.32
CA THR A 44 -17.23 -0.76 -18.87
C THR A 44 -17.40 0.66 -18.36
N ARG A 45 -17.56 0.84 -17.04
CA ARG A 45 -17.58 2.16 -16.41
C ARG A 45 -16.17 2.68 -16.08
N LEU A 46 -15.13 1.87 -16.27
CA LEU A 46 -13.76 2.25 -15.95
C LEU A 46 -13.26 3.52 -16.67
N PRO A 47 -13.52 3.75 -17.98
CA PRO A 47 -13.09 4.97 -18.65
C PRO A 47 -13.59 6.24 -17.96
N LEU A 48 -14.85 6.23 -17.49
CA LEU A 48 -15.45 7.34 -16.76
C LEU A 48 -14.81 7.52 -15.38
N ALA A 49 -14.58 6.41 -14.66
CA ALA A 49 -13.90 6.44 -13.36
C ALA A 49 -12.46 6.98 -13.49
N VAL A 50 -11.70 6.54 -14.48
CA VAL A 50 -10.32 7.00 -14.74
C VAL A 50 -10.29 8.45 -15.19
N SER A 51 -11.23 8.89 -16.03
CA SER A 51 -11.37 10.31 -16.42
C SER A 51 -11.65 11.21 -15.21
N TYR A 52 -12.47 10.71 -14.27
CA TYR A 52 -12.72 11.40 -13.00
C TYR A 52 -11.44 11.50 -12.16
N LEU A 53 -10.69 10.40 -12.00
CA LEU A 53 -9.39 10.41 -11.32
C LEU A 53 -8.40 11.39 -11.97
N ALA A 54 -8.33 11.42 -13.31
CA ALA A 54 -7.47 12.33 -14.07
C ALA A 54 -7.81 13.81 -13.85
N THR A 55 -9.08 14.13 -13.58
CA THR A 55 -9.53 15.49 -13.28
C THR A 55 -9.19 15.89 -11.84
N GLU A 56 -9.43 15.00 -10.89
CA GLU A 56 -9.18 15.25 -9.47
C GLU A 56 -7.68 15.37 -9.17
N ILE A 57 -6.84 14.51 -9.76
CA ILE A 57 -5.38 14.57 -9.55
C ILE A 57 -4.78 15.90 -10.06
N LYS A 58 -5.34 16.51 -11.11
CA LYS A 58 -4.90 17.83 -11.61
C LYS A 58 -5.22 18.95 -10.63
N THR A 59 -6.21 18.76 -9.77
CA THR A 59 -6.69 19.76 -8.82
C THR A 59 -6.05 19.57 -7.44
N ILE A 60 -6.02 18.33 -6.95
CA ILE A 60 -5.63 17.98 -5.57
C ILE A 60 -4.20 17.43 -5.51
N GLY A 61 -3.68 16.89 -6.61
CA GLY A 61 -2.38 16.21 -6.66
C GLY A 61 -2.39 14.76 -6.21
N LEU A 62 -3.52 14.26 -5.67
CA LEU A 62 -3.68 12.92 -5.10
C LEU A 62 -4.88 12.19 -5.74
N MET A 63 -4.77 10.87 -5.88
CA MET A 63 -5.80 9.98 -6.40
C MET A 63 -6.69 9.40 -5.30
N ALA A 64 -6.17 9.08 -4.12
CA ALA A 64 -6.94 8.41 -3.08
C ALA A 64 -8.22 9.19 -2.68
N PRO A 65 -8.22 10.53 -2.53
CA PRO A 65 -9.44 11.29 -2.24
C PRO A 65 -10.53 11.12 -3.31
N ALA A 66 -10.13 11.03 -4.58
CA ALA A 66 -11.04 10.80 -5.69
C ALA A 66 -11.60 9.38 -5.65
N MET A 67 -10.75 8.37 -5.41
CA MET A 67 -11.19 6.98 -5.26
C MET A 67 -12.21 6.81 -4.12
N VAL A 68 -12.05 7.51 -3.00
CA VAL A 68 -13.05 7.53 -1.92
C VAL A 68 -14.41 8.01 -2.42
N ARG A 69 -14.45 9.07 -3.24
CA ARG A 69 -15.71 9.65 -3.77
C ARG A 69 -16.42 8.72 -4.74
N ILE A 70 -15.66 7.98 -5.54
CA ILE A 70 -16.17 6.90 -6.41
C ILE A 70 -15.99 5.53 -5.76
N GLY A 71 -16.20 5.46 -4.43
CA GLY A 71 -16.04 4.24 -3.66
C GLY A 71 -16.93 3.10 -4.15
N HIS A 72 -18.03 3.37 -4.85
CA HIS A 72 -18.87 2.36 -5.50
C HIS A 72 -18.18 1.59 -6.65
N TYR A 73 -17.02 2.07 -7.11
CA TYR A 73 -16.25 1.51 -8.22
C TYR A 73 -14.90 0.95 -7.75
N PHE A 74 -14.14 1.70 -6.94
CA PHE A 74 -12.91 1.19 -6.33
C PHE A 74 -13.17 0.75 -4.90
N THR A 75 -12.74 -0.46 -4.54
CA THR A 75 -13.00 -0.94 -3.17
C THR A 75 -12.25 -0.11 -2.13
N PRO A 76 -12.73 -0.09 -0.88
CA PRO A 76 -12.02 0.59 0.20
C PRO A 76 -10.59 0.09 0.36
N PHE A 77 -10.35 -1.22 0.18
CA PHE A 77 -8.99 -1.77 0.19
C PHE A 77 -8.11 -1.20 -0.93
N GLN A 78 -8.62 -1.13 -2.18
CA GLN A 78 -7.87 -0.54 -3.28
C GLN A 78 -7.52 0.94 -3.00
N THR A 79 -8.48 1.68 -2.45
CA THR A 79 -8.29 3.07 -2.04
C THR A 79 -7.28 3.22 -0.91
N HIS A 80 -7.31 2.33 0.09
CA HIS A 80 -6.36 2.30 1.21
C HIS A 80 -4.93 2.06 0.72
N VAL A 81 -4.74 1.12 -0.21
CA VAL A 81 -3.42 0.84 -0.80
C VAL A 81 -2.86 2.06 -1.54
N ILE A 82 -3.66 2.75 -2.35
CA ILE A 82 -3.22 4.00 -3.02
C ILE A 82 -2.92 5.09 -1.98
N ALA A 83 -3.78 5.28 -0.98
CA ALA A 83 -3.56 6.29 0.06
C ALA A 83 -2.23 6.10 0.79
N GLU A 84 -1.89 4.86 1.17
CA GLU A 84 -0.62 4.57 1.85
C GLU A 84 0.60 4.76 0.94
N ALA A 85 0.43 4.70 -0.39
CA ALA A 85 1.50 4.99 -1.35
C ALA A 85 1.66 6.50 -1.62
N GLU A 86 0.59 7.26 -1.42
CA GLU A 86 0.56 8.72 -1.55
C GLU A 86 1.01 9.46 -0.28
N HIS A 87 1.13 8.76 0.84
CA HIS A 87 1.63 9.34 2.08
C HIS A 87 3.13 9.66 1.98
N ASP A 88 3.51 10.94 2.13
CA ASP A 88 4.89 11.44 2.00
C ASP A 88 5.94 10.70 2.85
N THR A 89 5.55 10.22 4.05
CA THR A 89 6.45 9.51 4.97
C THR A 89 6.51 8.00 4.72
N SER A 90 5.72 7.50 3.78
CA SER A 90 5.57 6.08 3.51
C SER A 90 6.79 5.52 2.79
N ARG A 91 7.23 4.33 3.18
CA ARG A 91 8.26 3.57 2.45
C ARG A 91 7.63 2.61 1.44
N PHE A 92 6.41 2.89 1.03
CA PHE A 92 5.61 2.07 0.15
C PHE A 92 5.44 2.78 -1.20
N PRO A 93 6.21 2.37 -2.22
CA PRO A 93 6.22 3.10 -3.49
C PRO A 93 4.98 2.79 -4.33
N MET A 94 4.60 3.75 -5.18
CA MET A 94 3.39 3.66 -6.01
C MET A 94 3.40 2.46 -6.96
N ASP A 95 4.55 2.07 -7.50
CA ASP A 95 4.65 0.91 -8.39
C ASP A 95 4.27 -0.41 -7.69
N GLN A 96 4.70 -0.55 -6.44
CA GLN A 96 4.35 -1.68 -5.59
C GLN A 96 2.85 -1.68 -5.26
N ALA A 97 2.27 -0.51 -4.99
CA ALA A 97 0.84 -0.34 -4.78
C ALA A 97 0.04 -0.81 -6.00
N LEU A 98 0.38 -0.30 -7.18
CA LEU A 98 -0.28 -0.66 -8.43
C LEU A 98 -0.13 -2.15 -8.77
N LEU A 99 1.03 -2.77 -8.48
CA LEU A 99 1.21 -4.22 -8.67
C LEU A 99 0.34 -5.06 -7.71
N ILE A 100 0.12 -4.61 -6.47
CA ILE A 100 -0.80 -5.28 -5.54
C ILE A 100 -2.23 -5.21 -6.10
N LEU A 101 -2.64 -4.05 -6.61
CA LEU A 101 -3.99 -3.84 -7.13
C LEU A 101 -4.24 -4.57 -8.45
N GLU A 102 -3.24 -4.63 -9.34
CA GLU A 102 -3.28 -5.44 -10.56
C GLU A 102 -3.58 -6.91 -10.24
N ARG A 103 -2.82 -7.48 -9.29
CA ARG A 103 -2.96 -8.88 -8.88
C ARG A 103 -4.30 -9.14 -8.18
N GLU A 104 -4.76 -8.21 -7.37
CA GLU A 104 -6.07 -8.29 -6.72
C GLU A 104 -7.22 -8.30 -7.75
N ALA A 105 -7.21 -7.34 -8.68
CA ALA A 105 -8.23 -7.21 -9.71
C ALA A 105 -8.27 -8.45 -10.61
N ARG A 106 -7.09 -8.98 -10.99
CA ARG A 106 -7.00 -10.25 -11.73
C ARG A 106 -7.61 -11.40 -10.94
N TYR A 107 -7.30 -11.53 -9.65
CA TYR A 107 -7.88 -12.59 -8.83
C TYR A 107 -9.39 -12.46 -8.67
N LYS A 108 -9.92 -11.24 -8.57
CA LYS A 108 -11.36 -10.96 -8.55
C LYS A 108 -12.04 -11.33 -9.87
N ALA A 109 -11.39 -11.09 -11.00
CA ALA A 109 -11.88 -11.50 -12.32
C ALA A 109 -11.92 -13.02 -12.53
N ASP A 110 -11.07 -13.77 -11.82
CA ASP A 110 -10.92 -15.23 -11.93
C ASP A 110 -11.82 -16.03 -10.98
N GLY A 111 -12.73 -15.38 -10.26
CA GLY A 111 -13.65 -16.05 -9.33
C GLY A 111 -12.94 -16.45 -8.03
N PRO A 112 -12.60 -15.48 -7.17
CA PRO A 112 -11.78 -15.72 -6.00
C PRO A 112 -12.52 -16.54 -4.93
N THR A 113 -11.77 -17.31 -4.15
CA THR A 113 -12.30 -17.82 -2.88
C THR A 113 -12.26 -16.70 -1.83
N LEU A 114 -13.27 -16.62 -0.95
CA LEU A 114 -13.28 -15.59 0.10
C LEU A 114 -12.07 -15.70 1.03
N SER A 115 -11.69 -16.93 1.40
CA SER A 115 -10.48 -17.19 2.19
C SER A 115 -9.21 -16.77 1.46
N GLY A 116 -9.11 -17.05 0.16
CA GLY A 116 -7.98 -16.62 -0.67
C GLY A 116 -7.88 -15.10 -0.78
N LEU A 117 -9.01 -14.42 -1.01
CA LEU A 117 -9.04 -12.96 -1.15
C LEU A 117 -8.65 -12.28 0.17
N PHE A 118 -9.23 -12.74 1.28
CA PHE A 118 -8.87 -12.25 2.61
C PHE A 118 -7.38 -12.45 2.91
N VAL A 119 -6.84 -13.64 2.69
CA VAL A 119 -5.43 -13.93 2.99
C VAL A 119 -4.52 -13.10 2.07
N TYR A 120 -4.85 -12.93 0.79
CA TYR A 120 -4.11 -12.07 -0.13
C TYR A 120 -4.05 -10.63 0.35
N GLN A 121 -5.20 -10.02 0.65
CA GLN A 121 -5.28 -8.63 1.12
C GLN A 121 -4.57 -8.46 2.47
N PHE A 122 -4.75 -9.42 3.39
CA PHE A 122 -4.08 -9.41 4.69
C PHE A 122 -2.56 -9.52 4.59
N GLU A 123 -2.07 -10.42 3.73
CA GLU A 123 -0.66 -10.60 3.46
C GLU A 123 -0.05 -9.37 2.78
N ALA A 124 -0.79 -8.75 1.83
CA ALA A 124 -0.40 -7.48 1.20
C ALA A 124 -0.19 -6.37 2.22
N MET A 125 -1.12 -6.20 3.17
CA MET A 125 -0.95 -5.23 4.26
C MET A 125 0.24 -5.55 5.15
N SER A 126 0.39 -6.82 5.54
CA SER A 126 1.44 -7.25 6.47
C SER A 126 2.84 -7.09 5.87
N ARG A 127 3.02 -7.51 4.62
CA ARG A 127 4.34 -7.45 3.93
C ARG A 127 4.75 -6.03 3.58
N ASN A 128 3.80 -5.16 3.28
CA ASN A 128 4.07 -3.79 2.85
C ASN A 128 3.86 -2.75 3.96
N ARG A 129 3.54 -3.20 5.19
CA ARG A 129 3.36 -2.36 6.38
C ARG A 129 2.31 -1.26 6.19
N LEU A 130 1.18 -1.60 5.56
CA LEU A 130 0.10 -0.66 5.21
C LEU A 130 -0.79 -0.26 6.41
N GLY A 131 -0.46 -0.71 7.62
CA GLY A 131 -1.26 -0.44 8.83
C GLY A 131 -2.51 -1.32 8.96
N TYR A 132 -2.66 -1.97 10.12
CA TYR A 132 -3.78 -2.90 10.36
C TYR A 132 -5.11 -2.21 10.69
N GLY A 133 -5.08 -1.05 11.33
CA GLY A 133 -6.29 -0.38 11.82
C GLY A 133 -7.27 -0.04 10.70
N LYS A 134 -6.89 0.91 9.84
CA LYS A 134 -7.69 1.30 8.66
C LYS A 134 -7.71 0.20 7.60
N GLY A 135 -6.62 -0.52 7.43
CA GLY A 135 -6.51 -1.58 6.42
C GLY A 135 -7.51 -2.72 6.62
N LEU A 136 -7.73 -3.18 7.86
CA LEU A 136 -8.74 -4.22 8.13
C LEU A 136 -10.17 -3.71 7.99
N GLU A 137 -10.46 -2.46 8.34
CA GLU A 137 -11.76 -1.85 8.05
C GLU A 137 -12.01 -1.81 6.53
N ALA A 138 -10.97 -1.46 5.76
CA ALA A 138 -11.04 -1.40 4.31
C ALA A 138 -11.24 -2.79 3.66
N ILE A 139 -10.59 -3.83 4.21
CA ILE A 139 -10.83 -5.23 3.80
C ILE A 139 -12.26 -5.66 4.15
N ALA A 140 -12.73 -5.39 5.37
CA ALA A 140 -14.08 -5.80 5.80
C ALA A 140 -15.17 -5.22 4.90
N ALA A 141 -14.98 -4.00 4.39
CA ALA A 141 -15.92 -3.31 3.52
C ALA A 141 -15.89 -3.77 2.05
N ASP A 142 -15.11 -4.79 1.70
CA ASP A 142 -15.09 -5.38 0.35
C ASP A 142 -16.40 -6.13 0.06
N PRO A 143 -17.06 -5.89 -1.09
CA PRO A 143 -18.39 -6.41 -1.38
C PRO A 143 -18.40 -7.92 -1.64
N PHE A 144 -17.24 -8.55 -1.82
CA PHE A 144 -17.15 -10.02 -1.90
C PHE A 144 -17.43 -10.70 -0.56
N PHE A 145 -17.16 -10.04 0.57
CA PHE A 145 -17.33 -10.66 1.88
C PHE A 145 -18.80 -10.70 2.32
N THR A 146 -19.20 -11.85 2.86
CA THR A 146 -20.49 -12.00 3.53
C THR A 146 -20.48 -11.29 4.89
N GLU A 147 -21.64 -11.17 5.53
CA GLU A 147 -21.78 -10.60 6.87
C GLU A 147 -20.89 -11.33 7.90
N ASP A 148 -20.85 -12.67 7.87
CA ASP A 148 -19.98 -13.46 8.74
C ASP A 148 -18.48 -13.14 8.56
N TRP A 149 -18.06 -12.86 7.32
CA TRP A 149 -16.69 -12.48 7.01
C TRP A 149 -16.39 -11.06 7.50
N HIS A 150 -17.29 -10.12 7.22
CA HIS A 150 -17.20 -8.74 7.68
C HIS A 150 -16.98 -8.68 9.21
N ASP A 151 -17.85 -9.37 9.97
CA ASP A 151 -17.78 -9.41 11.43
C ASP A 151 -16.50 -10.05 11.94
N TYR A 152 -16.04 -11.12 11.28
CA TYR A 152 -14.78 -11.76 11.61
C TYR A 152 -13.58 -10.84 11.39
N ILE A 153 -13.53 -10.11 10.28
CA ILE A 153 -12.41 -9.21 9.95
C ILE A 153 -12.35 -8.04 10.95
N LEU A 154 -13.51 -7.49 11.34
CA LEU A 154 -13.56 -6.45 12.37
C LEU A 154 -13.18 -6.98 13.75
N LEU A 155 -13.57 -8.20 14.11
CA LEU A 155 -13.11 -8.84 15.35
C LEU A 155 -11.59 -9.09 15.33
N LEU A 156 -11.05 -9.49 14.17
CA LEU A 156 -9.63 -9.73 13.99
C LEU A 156 -8.82 -8.45 14.21
N ARG A 157 -9.32 -7.29 13.78
CA ARG A 157 -8.70 -5.98 14.04
C ARG A 157 -8.47 -5.72 15.53
N ALA A 158 -9.41 -6.11 16.39
CA ALA A 158 -9.31 -5.90 17.83
C ALA A 158 -8.36 -6.88 18.55
N ARG A 159 -7.97 -7.98 17.90
CA ARG A 159 -7.14 -9.06 18.49
C ARG A 159 -5.75 -9.17 17.88
N LEU A 160 -5.47 -8.36 16.87
CA LEU A 160 -4.23 -8.45 16.12
C LEU A 160 -3.06 -7.94 16.98
N GLY A 161 -2.07 -8.79 17.17
CA GLY A 161 -0.94 -8.55 18.08
C GLY A 161 -1.00 -9.40 19.36
N ASP A 162 -2.21 -9.70 19.84
CA ASP A 162 -2.42 -10.53 21.05
C ASP A 162 -2.50 -12.03 20.72
N VAL A 163 -2.98 -12.36 19.52
CA VAL A 163 -3.22 -13.74 19.08
C VAL A 163 -2.46 -13.99 17.77
N ASP A 164 -1.83 -15.16 17.68
CA ASP A 164 -1.18 -15.64 16.45
C ASP A 164 -2.20 -15.73 15.31
N PHE A 165 -1.85 -15.20 14.14
CA PHE A 165 -2.71 -15.25 12.95
C PHE A 165 -3.07 -16.69 12.54
N ALA A 166 -2.15 -17.64 12.74
CA ALA A 166 -2.44 -19.07 12.52
C ALA A 166 -3.59 -19.55 13.44
N ASP A 167 -3.62 -19.10 14.69
CA ASP A 167 -4.69 -19.46 15.62
C ASP A 167 -6.04 -18.87 15.22
N LEU A 168 -6.04 -17.64 14.69
CA LEU A 168 -7.25 -16.99 14.19
C LEU A 168 -7.88 -17.76 13.02
N ILE A 169 -7.06 -18.24 12.08
CA ILE A 169 -7.51 -19.11 10.99
C ILE A 169 -7.99 -20.47 11.52
N PHE A 170 -7.21 -21.09 12.41
CA PHE A 170 -7.50 -22.43 12.92
C PHE A 170 -8.86 -22.48 13.63
N VAL A 171 -9.14 -21.55 14.55
CA VAL A 171 -10.39 -21.55 15.36
C VAL A 171 -11.63 -21.34 14.49
N ARG A 172 -11.50 -20.71 13.31
CA ARG A 172 -12.60 -20.49 12.36
C ARG A 172 -12.63 -21.51 11.22
N SER A 173 -11.92 -22.62 11.35
CA SER A 173 -11.82 -23.65 10.32
C SER A 173 -12.73 -24.86 10.55
N ALA A 174 -13.16 -25.51 9.47
CA ALA A 174 -13.88 -26.78 9.52
C ALA A 174 -13.07 -27.86 10.25
N PHE A 175 -11.75 -27.83 10.12
CA PHE A 175 -10.86 -28.77 10.80
C PHE A 175 -10.91 -28.65 12.33
N TYR A 176 -11.03 -27.43 12.86
CA TYR A 176 -11.21 -27.22 14.30
C TYR A 176 -12.51 -27.85 14.81
N VAL A 177 -13.61 -27.68 14.08
CA VAL A 177 -14.91 -28.28 14.43
C VAL A 177 -14.82 -29.81 14.42
N THR A 178 -14.19 -30.39 13.39
CA THR A 178 -13.96 -31.84 13.31
C THR A 178 -13.15 -32.37 14.49
N GLU A 179 -12.09 -31.67 14.89
CA GLU A 179 -11.27 -32.05 16.04
C GLU A 179 -12.03 -31.94 17.37
N GLN A 180 -12.89 -30.93 17.53
CA GLN A 180 -13.72 -30.81 18.73
C GLN A 180 -14.80 -31.90 18.80
N LYS A 181 -15.44 -32.22 17.67
CA LYS A 181 -16.44 -33.31 17.58
C LYS A 181 -15.85 -34.69 17.90
N ARG A 182 -14.57 -34.92 17.61
CA ARG A 182 -13.88 -36.17 18.01
C ARG A 182 -13.77 -36.34 19.53
N ARG A 183 -13.65 -35.24 20.26
CA ARG A 183 -13.53 -35.24 21.74
C ARG A 183 -14.90 -35.17 22.41
N ASN A 184 -15.81 -34.41 21.83
CA ASN A 184 -17.18 -34.24 22.29
C ASN A 184 -18.13 -34.34 21.08
N PRO A 185 -18.76 -35.50 20.83
CA PRO A 185 -19.63 -35.70 19.67
C PRO A 185 -20.78 -34.70 19.55
N GLY A 186 -21.24 -34.12 20.66
CA GLY A 186 -22.28 -33.09 20.71
C GLY A 186 -21.78 -31.66 20.54
N PHE A 187 -20.53 -31.46 20.12
CA PHE A 187 -19.98 -30.12 19.93
C PHE A 187 -20.65 -29.37 18.77
N GLU A 188 -21.24 -28.23 19.08
CA GLU A 188 -21.75 -27.26 18.11
C GLU A 188 -20.84 -26.03 18.05
N PRO A 189 -20.44 -25.60 16.84
CA PRO A 189 -19.59 -24.42 16.70
C PRO A 189 -20.36 -23.17 17.10
N LYS A 190 -19.80 -22.39 18.04
CA LYS A 190 -20.37 -21.10 18.48
C LYS A 190 -20.32 -20.01 17.41
N PHE A 191 -19.56 -20.26 16.35
CA PHE A 191 -19.14 -19.26 15.37
C PHE A 191 -19.21 -19.87 13.96
N PRO A 192 -19.52 -19.06 12.93
CA PRO A 192 -19.49 -19.50 11.55
C PRO A 192 -18.13 -20.07 11.15
N ILE A 193 -18.17 -21.10 10.31
CA ILE A 193 -16.97 -21.72 9.72
C ILE A 193 -16.61 -20.92 8.47
N LEU A 194 -15.46 -20.25 8.50
CA LEU A 194 -14.99 -19.38 7.42
C LEU A 194 -13.89 -20.01 6.58
N PHE A 195 -13.11 -20.90 7.20
CA PHE A 195 -12.00 -21.59 6.55
C PHE A 195 -12.30 -23.08 6.40
N GLY A 196 -11.83 -23.68 5.30
CA GLY A 196 -11.98 -25.11 5.05
C GLY A 196 -11.07 -25.97 5.92
N GLU A 197 -11.09 -27.28 5.67
CA GLU A 197 -10.29 -28.24 6.43
C GLU A 197 -8.79 -28.11 6.14
N LYS A 198 -8.42 -27.81 4.89
CA LYS A 198 -7.02 -27.69 4.46
C LYS A 198 -6.35 -26.50 5.12
N GLU A 199 -7.01 -25.36 5.09
CA GLU A 199 -6.58 -24.11 5.72
C GLU A 199 -6.40 -24.30 7.23
N GLY A 200 -7.34 -24.98 7.89
CA GLY A 200 -7.23 -25.32 9.30
C GLY A 200 -6.04 -26.23 9.64
N LYS A 201 -5.77 -27.24 8.80
CA LYS A 201 -4.58 -28.12 8.96
C LYS A 201 -3.28 -27.33 8.79
N ILE A 202 -3.21 -26.48 7.77
CA ILE A 202 -2.06 -25.61 7.51
C ILE A 202 -1.82 -24.65 8.68
N ALA A 203 -2.88 -24.03 9.17
CA ALA A 203 -2.83 -23.13 10.32
C ALA A 203 -2.29 -23.82 11.57
N ARG A 204 -2.84 -25.00 11.92
CA ARG A 204 -2.35 -25.78 13.07
C ARG A 204 -0.88 -26.16 12.94
N ALA A 205 -0.43 -26.52 11.74
CA ALA A 205 0.96 -26.93 11.49
C ALA A 205 1.98 -25.78 11.58
N ASN A 206 1.53 -24.53 11.36
CA ASN A 206 2.38 -23.34 11.33
C ASN A 206 2.25 -22.46 12.59
N ARG A 207 1.48 -22.87 13.59
CA ARG A 207 1.34 -22.16 14.86
C ARG A 207 2.70 -21.92 15.53
N GLY A 208 2.97 -20.69 15.96
CA GLY A 208 4.22 -20.29 16.62
C GLY A 208 5.47 -20.34 15.73
N ARG A 209 5.31 -20.53 14.41
CA ARG A 209 6.40 -20.45 13.42
C ARG A 209 6.41 -19.08 12.76
N ASP A 210 7.44 -18.84 11.94
CA ASP A 210 7.47 -17.63 11.10
C ASP A 210 6.20 -17.57 10.21
N PRO A 211 5.41 -16.48 10.28
CA PRO A 211 4.20 -16.30 9.48
C PRO A 211 4.41 -16.45 7.97
N LEU A 212 5.62 -16.23 7.45
CA LEU A 212 5.93 -16.43 6.04
C LEU A 212 5.67 -17.87 5.58
N TYR A 213 5.94 -18.87 6.43
CA TYR A 213 5.65 -20.27 6.10
C TYR A 213 4.15 -20.54 6.01
N LEU A 214 3.36 -19.90 6.88
CA LEU A 214 1.90 -19.98 6.85
C LEU A 214 1.38 -19.43 5.52
N PHE A 215 1.80 -18.22 5.14
CA PHE A 215 1.39 -17.59 3.88
C PHE A 215 1.79 -18.42 2.66
N SER A 216 3.04 -18.88 2.57
CA SER A 216 3.47 -19.75 1.45
C SER A 216 2.70 -21.07 1.39
N ALA A 217 2.25 -21.62 2.52
CA ALA A 217 1.42 -22.82 2.52
C ALA A 217 -0.03 -22.52 2.07
N LEU A 218 -0.63 -21.43 2.56
CA LEU A 218 -1.97 -20.99 2.16
C LEU A 218 -2.02 -20.61 0.68
N GLN A 219 -1.05 -19.85 0.19
CA GLN A 219 -0.95 -19.45 -1.22
C GLN A 219 -1.02 -20.65 -2.16
N ARG A 220 -0.26 -21.72 -1.88
CA ARG A 220 -0.24 -22.93 -2.72
C ARG A 220 -1.58 -23.68 -2.75
N GLN A 221 -2.42 -23.54 -1.72
CA GLN A 221 -3.67 -24.30 -1.60
C GLN A 221 -4.91 -23.47 -1.96
N LEU A 222 -4.87 -22.17 -1.67
CA LEU A 222 -5.92 -21.20 -1.99
C LEU A 222 -5.73 -20.56 -3.37
N ASN A 223 -4.55 -20.74 -3.97
CA ASN A 223 -4.18 -20.26 -5.31
C ASN A 223 -4.42 -18.75 -5.48
N TYR A 224 -4.24 -17.97 -4.43
CA TYR A 224 -4.25 -16.51 -4.54
C TYR A 224 -2.90 -16.02 -5.11
N PRO A 225 -2.86 -14.86 -5.79
CA PRO A 225 -1.65 -14.36 -6.43
C PRO A 225 -0.51 -14.14 -5.44
N GLU A 226 0.73 -14.25 -5.90
CA GLU A 226 1.86 -13.89 -5.02
C GLU A 226 1.73 -12.43 -4.58
N VAL A 227 1.96 -12.16 -3.30
CA VAL A 227 2.01 -10.79 -2.81
C VAL A 227 3.38 -10.20 -3.15
N PRO A 228 3.43 -9.06 -3.89
CA PRO A 228 4.67 -8.36 -4.20
C PRO A 228 5.50 -8.11 -2.95
N ARG A 229 6.81 -8.24 -3.08
CA ARG A 229 7.78 -7.93 -2.00
C ARG A 229 8.40 -6.58 -2.29
N PRO A 230 8.51 -5.68 -1.31
CA PRO A 230 9.28 -4.46 -1.49
C PRO A 230 10.67 -4.85 -2.00
N ARG A 231 11.07 -4.32 -3.16
CA ARG A 231 12.44 -4.50 -3.63
C ARG A 231 13.36 -3.92 -2.56
N ARG A 232 14.34 -4.70 -2.11
CA ARG A 232 15.47 -4.10 -1.39
C ARG A 232 16.14 -3.17 -2.40
N PRO A 233 16.45 -1.91 -2.05
CA PRO A 233 17.25 -1.05 -2.91
C PRO A 233 18.48 -1.85 -3.33
N ASP A 234 18.73 -1.96 -4.63
CA ASP A 234 19.92 -2.64 -5.10
C ASP A 234 21.13 -1.92 -4.46
N GLU A 235 22.09 -2.67 -3.91
CA GLU A 235 23.32 -2.06 -3.42
C GLU A 235 24.00 -1.24 -4.51
N ALA A 236 23.86 -1.66 -5.78
CA ALA A 236 24.33 -0.90 -6.92
C ALA A 236 23.60 0.45 -7.06
N GLU A 237 22.27 0.46 -7.02
CA GLU A 237 21.46 1.69 -7.11
C GLU A 237 21.73 2.65 -5.93
N ALA A 238 21.83 2.12 -4.71
CA ALA A 238 22.19 2.91 -3.54
C ALA A 238 23.60 3.52 -3.65
N ARG A 239 24.55 2.76 -4.22
CA ARG A 239 25.90 3.27 -4.52
C ARG A 239 25.89 4.30 -5.63
N ILE A 240 25.05 4.15 -6.67
CA ILE A 240 24.90 5.12 -7.76
C ILE A 240 24.33 6.43 -7.23
N ALA A 241 23.24 6.41 -6.45
CA ALA A 241 22.68 7.61 -5.84
C ALA A 241 23.70 8.33 -4.93
N LEU A 242 24.50 7.57 -4.18
CA LEU A 242 25.58 8.14 -3.37
C LEU A 242 26.69 8.75 -4.25
N LEU A 243 26.99 8.15 -5.40
CA LEU A 243 27.95 8.70 -6.36
C LEU A 243 27.42 9.98 -7.00
N GLU A 244 26.15 10.03 -7.40
CA GLU A 244 25.51 11.25 -7.92
C GLU A 244 25.59 12.40 -6.92
N GLN A 245 25.29 12.13 -5.64
CA GLN A 245 25.44 13.13 -4.58
C GLN A 245 26.89 13.61 -4.41
N ARG A 246 27.87 12.70 -4.52
CA ARG A 246 29.30 13.05 -4.46
C ARG A 246 29.75 13.84 -5.67
N VAL A 247 29.25 13.52 -6.87
CA VAL A 247 29.53 14.25 -8.10
C VAL A 247 28.98 15.68 -7.98
N ALA A 248 27.74 15.86 -7.56
CA ALA A 248 27.16 17.19 -7.35
C ALA A 248 27.98 18.03 -6.34
N LEU A 249 28.48 17.40 -5.27
CA LEU A 249 29.33 18.07 -4.29
C LEU A 249 30.71 18.43 -4.88
N LEU A 250 31.29 17.56 -5.71
CA LEU A 250 32.54 17.84 -6.43
C LEU A 250 32.36 18.95 -7.46
N GLU A 251 31.27 18.98 -8.20
CA GLU A 251 30.94 20.05 -9.16
C GLU A 251 30.82 21.41 -8.45
N ASN A 252 30.14 21.47 -7.30
CA ASN A 252 30.05 22.69 -6.50
C ASN A 252 31.42 23.17 -6.00
N ARG A 253 32.28 22.24 -5.56
CA ARG A 253 33.65 22.56 -5.15
C ARG A 253 34.53 23.00 -6.31
N LEU A 254 34.36 22.39 -7.48
CA LEU A 254 35.09 22.77 -8.69
C LEU A 254 34.70 24.18 -9.13
N LYS A 255 33.40 24.50 -9.19
CA LYS A 255 32.93 25.86 -9.47
C LYS A 255 33.52 26.90 -8.51
N SER A 256 33.59 26.58 -7.22
CA SER A 256 34.19 27.46 -6.22
C SER A 256 35.69 27.65 -6.48
N ALA A 257 36.43 26.57 -6.74
CA ALA A 257 37.85 26.65 -7.05
C ALA A 257 38.13 27.39 -8.38
N GLU A 258 37.28 27.23 -9.39
CA GLU A 258 37.36 27.97 -10.65
C GLU A 258 37.10 29.47 -10.44
N SER A 259 36.13 29.84 -9.58
CA SER A 259 35.89 31.25 -9.23
C SER A 259 37.06 31.89 -8.47
N ASP A 260 37.74 31.11 -7.63
CA ASP A 260 38.94 31.54 -6.90
C ASP A 260 40.13 31.79 -7.86
N ILE A 261 40.29 30.94 -8.87
CA ILE A 261 41.35 31.05 -9.89
C ILE A 261 41.11 32.22 -10.84
N HIS A 262 39.85 32.51 -11.20
CA HIS A 262 39.48 33.64 -12.04
C HIS A 262 39.38 34.98 -11.28
N ASN A 263 39.61 34.99 -9.95
CA ASN A 263 39.55 36.18 -9.10
C ASN A 263 38.20 36.92 -9.21
N GLU A 264 37.12 36.16 -9.50
CA GLU A 264 35.73 36.62 -9.62
C GLU A 264 34.92 36.36 -8.33
N ILE A 265 35.59 36.25 -7.18
CA ILE A 265 34.87 36.19 -5.90
C ILE A 265 34.45 37.61 -5.51
N ASP A 266 33.22 37.99 -5.86
CA ASP A 266 32.58 39.16 -5.26
C ASP A 266 32.19 38.84 -3.81
N LEU A 267 33.16 39.01 -2.90
CA LEU A 267 32.98 38.84 -1.45
C LEU A 267 31.83 39.69 -0.86
N ALA A 268 31.28 40.65 -1.62
CA ALA A 268 30.10 41.39 -1.22
C ALA A 268 28.81 40.54 -1.23
N GLN A 269 28.73 39.48 -2.04
CA GLN A 269 27.53 38.63 -2.15
C GLN A 269 27.42 37.59 -1.03
N LEU A 270 28.54 37.24 -0.39
CA LEU A 270 28.60 36.32 0.76
C LEU A 270 28.51 37.03 2.12
N ARG A 271 28.55 38.37 2.15
CA ARG A 271 28.34 39.14 3.39
C ARG A 271 26.83 39.26 3.67
N VAL A 272 26.38 38.56 4.72
CA VAL A 272 25.11 38.90 5.37
C VAL A 272 25.22 40.35 5.84
N LYS A 273 24.32 41.21 5.37
CA LYS A 273 24.29 42.61 5.82
C LYS A 273 23.87 42.62 7.30
N PRO A 274 24.45 43.50 8.14
CA PRO A 274 24.13 43.55 9.58
C PRO A 274 22.65 43.76 9.89
N GLU A 275 21.92 44.27 8.91
CA GLU A 275 20.49 44.57 8.90
C GLU A 275 19.60 43.32 8.65
N ASP A 276 20.17 42.22 8.15
CA ASP A 276 19.49 40.92 7.93
C ASP A 276 19.75 39.91 9.06
N THR A 277 20.66 40.21 9.98
CA THR A 277 20.80 39.47 11.25
C THR A 277 19.83 40.04 12.26
N ALA A 278 19.08 39.18 12.96
CA ALA A 278 18.32 39.59 14.14
C ALA A 278 19.30 40.26 15.11
N GLY A 279 19.20 41.59 15.23
CA GLY A 279 20.10 42.40 16.05
C GLY A 279 20.17 41.88 17.50
N PRO A 280 21.15 42.34 18.28
CA PRO A 280 21.34 41.85 19.65
C PRO A 280 20.02 41.93 20.45
N PRO A 281 19.65 40.87 21.20
CA PRO A 281 18.38 40.82 21.92
C PRO A 281 18.18 42.06 22.82
N ALA A 282 16.98 42.63 22.80
CA ALA A 282 16.62 43.77 23.64
C ALA A 282 16.85 43.42 25.13
N GLY A 283 17.86 44.03 25.76
CA GLY A 283 18.19 43.83 27.17
C GLY A 283 19.65 43.53 27.47
N TRP A 284 20.48 43.21 26.47
CA TRP A 284 21.92 43.10 26.67
C TRP A 284 22.56 44.48 26.88
N GLY A 285 23.10 44.74 28.07
CA GLY A 285 23.86 45.95 28.40
C GLY A 285 23.18 46.97 29.33
N LYS A 286 21.99 46.69 29.88
CA LYS A 286 21.43 47.54 30.96
C LYS A 286 21.95 47.07 32.32
N HIS A 287 23.00 47.73 32.81
CA HIS A 287 23.27 47.77 34.25
C HIS A 287 22.29 48.78 34.87
N GLU A 288 21.42 48.31 35.78
CA GLU A 288 20.65 49.21 36.65
C GLU A 288 21.62 49.95 37.56
N PRO A 289 21.59 51.29 37.62
CA PRO A 289 22.28 52.02 38.66
C PRO A 289 21.48 51.92 39.96
N THR A 290 22.19 51.59 41.04
CA THR A 290 21.77 51.73 42.45
C THR A 290 21.20 53.10 42.77
#